data_AF-A0AAW5EJJ7-F1
#
_entry.id   AF-A0AAW5EJJ7-F1
#
_cell.length_a   1.000
_cell.length_b   1.000
_cell.length_c   1.000
_cell.angle_alpha   90.00
_cell.angle_beta   90.00
_cell.angle_gamma   90.00
#
_symmetry.space_group_name_H-M   'P 1'
#
loop_
_entity.id
_entity.type
_entity.pdbx_description
1 polymer ?
#
loop_
_entity_poly.entity_id
_entity_poly.type
_entity_poly.pdbx_seq_one_letter_code
_entity_poly.pdbx_strand_id
1 'polypeptide(L)'
;KIIAETGAGQHGLATATAAALLGLECEIYMGATDVQRQALNVYKMELLGAKVNAIQSGLKTLKEATTAAIQAWVGDIKNLFYVVGSAVGPYPYPKM
;
A
#
# COMPACT_ATOMS: atom_id res chain seq x y z
N LYS A 1 1.25 -12.64 3.69
CA LYS A 1 1.64 -11.22 3.88
C LYS A 1 0.89 -10.37 2.87
N ILE A 2 0.39 -9.20 3.25
CA ILE A 2 -0.39 -8.33 2.35
C ILE A 2 0.37 -7.05 2.04
N ILE A 3 0.15 -6.53 0.84
CA ILE A 3 0.74 -5.28 0.38
C ILE A 3 -0.32 -4.39 -0.25
N ALA A 4 -0.15 -3.08 -0.15
CA ALA A 4 -1.03 -2.10 -0.81
C ALA A 4 -0.26 -0.84 -1.17
N GLU A 5 -0.82 -0.05 -2.08
CA GLU A 5 -0.38 1.29 -2.41
C GLU A 5 -1.21 2.36 -1.68
N THR A 6 -0.67 3.55 -1.47
CA THR A 6 -1.52 4.68 -1.04
C THR A 6 -0.94 6.03 -1.43
N GLY A 7 -1.83 7.01 -1.60
CA GLY A 7 -1.51 8.41 -1.88
C GLY A 7 -1.90 9.29 -0.69
N ALA A 8 -3.19 9.61 -0.54
CA ALA A 8 -3.67 10.38 0.63
C ALA A 8 -3.56 9.60 1.97
N GLY A 9 -3.40 8.28 1.93
CA GLY A 9 -3.19 7.43 3.11
C GLY A 9 -4.41 6.66 3.62
N GLN A 10 -5.63 6.95 3.14
CA GLN A 10 -6.85 6.28 3.63
C GLN A 10 -6.88 4.78 3.30
N HIS A 11 -6.59 4.42 2.04
CA HIS A 11 -6.51 3.00 1.65
C HIS A 11 -5.40 2.26 2.42
N GLY A 12 -4.25 2.90 2.62
CA GLY A 12 -3.16 2.32 3.41
C GLY A 12 -3.56 2.08 4.86
N LEU A 13 -4.26 3.05 5.48
CA LEU A 13 -4.77 2.93 6.85
C LEU A 13 -5.85 1.85 6.97
N ALA A 14 -6.78 1.77 6.02
CA ALA A 14 -7.79 0.71 5.98
C ALA A 14 -7.14 -0.67 5.87
N THR A 15 -6.16 -0.82 4.97
CA THR A 15 -5.42 -2.07 4.79
C THR A 15 -4.63 -2.46 6.04
N ALA A 16 -3.91 -1.51 6.65
CA ALA A 16 -3.16 -1.73 7.89
C ALA A 16 -4.09 -2.16 9.04
N THR A 17 -5.27 -1.55 9.15
CA THR A 17 -6.27 -1.90 10.16
C THR A 17 -6.78 -3.33 9.97
N ALA A 18 -7.13 -3.69 8.73
CA ALA A 18 -7.57 -5.05 8.41
C ALA A 18 -6.46 -6.09 8.67
N ALA A 19 -5.21 -5.75 8.34
CA ALA A 19 -4.06 -6.60 8.60
C ALA A 19 -3.85 -6.85 10.09
N ALA A 20 -3.91 -5.78 10.90
CA ALA A 20 -3.79 -5.86 12.35
C ALA A 20 -4.90 -6.72 12.98
N LEU A 21 -6.14 -6.55 12.52
CA LEU A 21 -7.28 -7.35 12.97
C LEU A 21 -7.11 -8.85 12.66
N LEU A 22 -6.56 -9.17 11.48
CA LEU A 22 -6.41 -10.54 10.99
C LEU A 22 -5.06 -11.18 11.36
N GLY A 23 -4.18 -10.46 12.06
CA GLY A 23 -2.83 -10.95 12.40
C GLY A 23 -1.92 -11.15 11.19
N LEU A 24 -2.09 -10.35 10.13
CA LEU A 24 -1.32 -10.44 8.88
C LEU A 24 -0.19 -9.40 8.87
N GLU A 25 0.98 -9.79 8.38
CA GLU A 25 2.04 -8.83 8.03
C GLU A 25 1.57 -7.90 6.90
N CYS A 26 1.82 -6.60 7.04
CA CYS A 26 1.38 -5.56 6.11
C CYS A 26 2.54 -4.64 5.69
N GLU A 27 2.70 -4.45 4.38
CA GLU A 27 3.54 -3.38 3.85
C GLU A 27 2.75 -2.43 2.95
N ILE A 28 2.94 -1.13 3.15
CA ILE A 28 2.27 -0.07 2.37
C ILE A 28 3.31 0.66 1.54
N TYR A 29 3.10 0.75 0.23
CA TYR A 29 3.90 1.54 -0.69
C TYR A 29 3.29 2.93 -0.80
N MET A 30 4.08 3.97 -0.56
CA MET A 30 3.61 5.36 -0.59
C MET A 30 4.67 6.25 -1.21
N GLY A 31 4.28 7.16 -2.10
CA GLY A 31 5.21 8.11 -2.71
C GLY A 31 5.85 9.01 -1.65
N ALA A 32 7.15 9.26 -1.71
CA ALA A 32 7.84 10.03 -0.66
C ALA A 32 7.29 11.47 -0.48
N THR A 33 6.77 12.09 -1.54
CA THR A 33 6.07 13.39 -1.44
C THR A 33 4.78 13.25 -0.61
N ASP A 34 4.05 12.17 -0.82
CA ASP A 34 2.80 11.88 -0.10
C ASP A 34 3.08 11.48 1.36
N VAL A 35 4.13 10.72 1.62
CA VAL A 35 4.60 10.39 2.99
C VAL A 35 4.84 11.67 3.81
N GLN A 36 5.54 12.65 3.23
CA GLN A 36 5.80 13.92 3.90
C GLN A 36 4.52 14.71 4.18
N ARG A 37 3.60 14.78 3.20
CA ARG A 37 2.34 15.52 3.32
C ARG A 37 1.33 14.85 4.24
N GLN A 38 1.41 13.53 4.42
CA GLN A 38 0.44 12.71 5.14
C GLN A 38 1.05 12.00 6.36
N ALA A 39 1.99 12.66 7.04
CA ALA A 39 2.74 12.11 8.18
C ALA A 39 1.84 11.49 9.27
N LEU A 40 0.66 12.08 9.54
CA LEU A 40 -0.27 11.52 10.53
C LEU A 40 -0.86 10.16 10.10
N ASN A 41 -1.16 9.98 8.81
CA ASN A 41 -1.64 8.69 8.32
C ASN A 41 -0.52 7.66 8.30
N VAL A 42 0.71 8.08 7.95
CA VAL A 42 1.92 7.23 8.06
C VAL A 42 2.11 6.73 9.49
N TYR A 43 2.09 7.65 10.46
CA TYR A 43 2.19 7.30 11.88
C TYR A 43 1.10 6.31 12.33
N LYS A 44 -0.16 6.51 11.89
CA LYS A 44 -1.26 5.58 12.22
C LYS A 44 -1.05 4.20 11.61
N MET A 45 -0.55 4.11 10.37
CA MET A 45 -0.22 2.83 9.73
C MET A 45 0.89 2.09 10.50
N GLU A 46 1.95 2.81 10.89
CA GLU A 46 3.05 2.25 11.67
C GLU A 46 2.62 1.83 13.09
N LEU A 47 1.73 2.60 13.73
CA LEU A 47 1.13 2.25 15.02
C LEU A 47 0.33 0.94 14.96
N LEU A 48 -0.30 0.65 13.82
CA LEU A 48 -0.99 -0.61 13.55
C LEU A 48 -0.02 -1.75 13.16
N GLY A 49 1.29 -1.51 13.14
CA GLY A 49 2.31 -2.50 12.82
C GLY A 49 2.59 -2.67 11.32
N ALA A 50 2.02 -1.84 10.45
CA ALA A 50 2.33 -1.87 9.04
C ALA A 50 3.66 -1.15 8.74
N LYS A 51 4.45 -1.69 7.81
CA LYS A 51 5.68 -1.04 7.33
C LYS A 51 5.35 -0.12 6.15
N VAL A 52 5.73 1.15 6.24
CA VAL A 52 5.54 2.12 5.15
C VAL A 52 6.83 2.26 4.33
N ASN A 53 6.77 1.87 3.06
CA ASN A 53 7.86 1.98 2.10
C ASN A 53 7.74 3.28 1.28
N ALA A 54 8.57 4.27 1.61
CA ALA A 54 8.61 5.55 0.91
C ALA A 54 9.31 5.44 -0.45
N ILE A 55 8.55 5.63 -1.54
CA ILE A 55 9.06 5.50 -2.92
C ILE A 55 9.68 6.81 -3.39
N GLN A 56 10.98 6.73 -3.68
CA GLN A 56 11.82 7.89 -4.03
C GLN A 56 11.99 8.09 -5.55
N SER A 57 11.54 7.15 -6.38
CA SER A 57 11.62 7.26 -7.83
C SER A 57 10.52 8.17 -8.40
N GLY A 58 10.73 8.64 -9.63
CA GLY A 58 9.75 9.42 -10.40
C GLY A 58 9.26 10.68 -9.67
N LEU A 59 7.96 10.95 -9.78
CA LEU A 59 7.32 12.09 -9.10
C LEU A 59 7.05 11.84 -7.62
N LYS A 60 7.34 10.64 -7.11
CA LYS A 60 7.21 10.25 -5.70
C LYS A 60 5.78 10.41 -5.20
N THR A 61 4.81 10.02 -6.02
CA THR A 61 3.36 10.09 -5.71
C THR A 61 2.71 8.70 -5.79
N LEU A 62 1.38 8.66 -5.65
CA LEU A 62 0.56 7.44 -5.80
C LEU A 62 0.93 6.60 -7.04
N LYS A 63 1.17 7.21 -8.21
CA LYS A 63 1.52 6.46 -9.43
C LYS A 63 2.77 5.58 -9.24
N GLU A 64 3.82 6.15 -8.64
CA GLU A 64 5.06 5.42 -8.37
C GLU A 64 4.88 4.37 -7.29
N ALA A 65 4.06 4.65 -6.27
CA ALA A 65 3.68 3.69 -5.24
C ALA A 65 2.93 2.47 -5.83
N THR A 66 1.94 2.70 -6.69
CA THR A 66 1.20 1.63 -7.38
C THR A 66 2.14 0.76 -8.21
N THR A 67 3.06 1.38 -8.95
CA THR A 67 4.03 0.66 -9.78
C THR A 67 4.94 -0.22 -8.91
N ALA A 68 5.46 0.31 -7.81
CA ALA A 68 6.32 -0.43 -6.89
C ALA A 68 5.57 -1.59 -6.20
N ALA A 69 4.32 -1.38 -5.79
CA ALA A 69 3.48 -2.43 -5.17
C ALA A 69 3.22 -3.59 -6.15
N ILE A 70 2.88 -3.29 -7.40
CA ILE A 70 2.68 -4.32 -8.44
C ILE A 70 3.98 -5.06 -8.72
N GLN A 71 5.12 -4.37 -8.81
CA GLN A 71 6.41 -5.02 -9.02
C GLN A 71 6.79 -5.96 -7.87
N ALA A 72 6.55 -5.53 -6.62
CA ALA A 72 6.76 -6.38 -5.45
C ALA A 72 5.85 -7.61 -5.48
N TRP A 73 4.57 -7.42 -5.81
CA TRP A 73 3.61 -8.51 -5.94
C TRP A 73 4.03 -9.53 -7.00
N VAL A 74 4.41 -9.08 -8.20
CA VAL A 74 4.87 -9.96 -9.29
C VAL A 74 6.16 -10.69 -8.92
N GLY A 75 7.04 -10.05 -8.16
CA GLY A 75 8.28 -10.65 -7.68
C GLY A 75 8.08 -11.79 -6.67
N ASP A 76 6.95 -11.80 -5.93
CA ASP A 76 6.63 -12.83 -4.94
C ASP A 76 5.12 -13.13 -4.86
N ILE A 77 4.57 -13.56 -6.00
CA ILE A 77 3.12 -13.74 -6.16
C ILE A 77 2.53 -14.86 -5.27
N LYS A 78 3.38 -15.76 -4.76
CA LYS A 78 2.97 -16.90 -3.94
C LYS A 78 2.75 -16.52 -2.48
N ASN A 79 3.50 -15.55 -1.97
CA ASN A 79 3.47 -15.17 -0.55
C ASN A 79 2.84 -13.79 -0.30
N LEU A 80 2.74 -12.96 -1.34
CA LEU A 80 2.16 -11.63 -1.28
C LEU A 80 0.77 -11.58 -1.90
N PHE A 81 -0.17 -11.02 -1.15
CA PHE A 81 -1.46 -10.63 -1.68
C PHE A 81 -1.52 -9.11 -1.83
N TYR A 82 -1.82 -8.62 -3.04
CA TYR A 82 -1.92 -7.20 -3.34
C TYR A 82 -3.35 -6.69 -3.16
N VAL A 83 -3.55 -5.76 -2.23
CA VAL A 83 -4.85 -5.16 -1.94
C VAL A 83 -4.97 -3.86 -2.75
N VAL A 84 -5.62 -3.94 -3.91
CA VAL A 84 -5.87 -2.77 -4.78
C VAL A 84 -6.90 -1.84 -4.14
N GLY A 85 -6.61 -0.54 -4.09
CA GLY A 85 -7.44 0.46 -3.39
C GLY A 85 -8.58 1.07 -4.22
N SER A 86 -8.91 0.51 -5.37
CA SER A 86 -9.84 1.11 -6.32
C SER A 86 -10.52 0.05 -7.19
N ALA A 87 -11.65 0.41 -7.81
CA ALA A 87 -12.38 -0.41 -8.77
C ALA A 87 -11.71 -0.45 -10.16
N VAL A 88 -10.39 -0.23 -10.22
CA VAL A 88 -9.59 -0.18 -11.44
C VAL A 88 -8.44 -1.18 -11.32
N GLY A 89 -7.86 -1.59 -12.44
CA GLY A 89 -6.79 -2.57 -12.49
C GLY A 89 -7.14 -3.76 -13.38
N PRO A 90 -6.31 -4.81 -13.40
CA PRO A 90 -6.58 -5.99 -14.20
C PRO A 90 -7.70 -6.83 -13.57
N TYR A 91 -8.44 -7.55 -14.40
CA TYR A 91 -9.29 -8.64 -13.91
C TYR A 91 -8.49 -9.55 -12.97
N PRO A 92 -9.02 -9.95 -11.79
CA PRO A 92 -10.41 -9.81 -11.36
C PRO A 92 -10.74 -8.55 -10.54
N TYR A 93 -9.79 -7.68 -10.21
CA TYR A 93 -10.02 -6.57 -9.26
C TYR A 93 -11.19 -5.63 -9.58
N PRO A 94 -11.44 -5.23 -10.85
CA PRO A 94 -12.59 -4.38 -11.19
C PRO A 94 -13.95 -5.08 -11.06
N LYS A 95 -13.97 -6.42 -11.03
CA LYS A 95 -15.21 -7.19 -10.94
C LYS A 95 -15.61 -7.27 -9.46
N MET A 96 -16.29 -6.22 -8.98
CA MET A 96 -17.05 -6.28 -7.73
C MET A 96 -18.18 -7.29 -7.84
#